data_AF-A0A166G6N1-F1
#
_entry.id   AF-A0A166G6N1-F1
#
_cell.length_a   1.000
_cell.length_b   1.000
_cell.length_c   1.000
_cell.angle_alpha   90.00
_cell.angle_beta   90.00
_cell.angle_gamma   90.00
#
_symmetry.space_group_name_H-M   'P 1'
#
loop_
_entity.id
_entity.type
_entity.pdbx_description
1 polymer ?
#
loop_
_entity_poly.entity_id
_entity_poly.type
_entity_poly.pdbx_seq_one_letter_code
_entity_poly.pdbx_strand_id
1 'polypeptide(L)'
;MNLNSPAYIGSRGWQSYTHPEGKRYYACGVSPRIITEVDLLDDIISAAVDAWAALILEWAVELDLELGPSVELFVEPEVDTGLCDYYIIDHSNRAVFWLEDSSTSELGLPPACSHQHLKLALEENYWKHVEMFSMHIEDLPGALEELIAIYLHGRADLATSASSTFYFTPEVTDVHLDILMKCRSTPKNSIMFSLIGRLWGYMANAKFQNFYGEDHCRLDHTTRV
;
A
#
# COMPACT_ATOMS: atom_id res chain seq x y z
N MET A 1 -9.16 -8.56 24.49
CA MET A 1 -8.06 -7.62 24.78
C MET A 1 -7.80 -6.87 23.48
N ASN A 2 -7.97 -5.55 23.46
CA ASN A 2 -7.58 -4.73 22.31
C ASN A 2 -6.05 -4.79 22.20
N LEU A 3 -5.54 -5.49 21.18
CA LEU A 3 -4.11 -5.63 20.90
C LEU A 3 -3.59 -4.52 19.98
N ASN A 4 -4.24 -3.34 19.96
CA ASN A 4 -3.69 -2.19 19.28
C ASN A 4 -2.65 -1.56 20.21
N SER A 5 -1.38 -1.60 19.82
CA SER A 5 -0.34 -0.79 20.45
C SER A 5 -0.82 0.66 20.49
N PRO A 6 -0.89 1.31 21.66
CA PRO A 6 -1.44 2.65 21.74
C PRO A 6 -0.54 3.63 20.98
N ALA A 7 -1.17 4.50 20.19
CA ALA A 7 -0.50 5.64 19.61
C ALA A 7 0.01 6.56 20.72
N TYR A 8 1.30 6.92 20.69
CA TYR A 8 1.84 7.94 21.60
C TYR A 8 1.70 9.32 20.95
N ILE A 9 1.02 10.24 21.64
CA ILE A 9 0.81 11.62 21.17
C ILE A 9 2.08 12.44 21.48
N GLY A 10 2.74 12.92 20.42
CA GLY A 10 3.83 13.89 20.49
C GLY A 10 3.32 15.33 20.66
N SER A 11 4.22 16.23 21.03
CA SER A 11 3.91 17.64 21.35
C SER A 11 3.31 18.46 20.20
N ARG A 12 3.43 17.98 18.96
CA ARG A 12 2.99 18.67 17.72
C ARG A 12 1.79 18.01 17.02
N GLY A 13 1.10 17.09 17.69
CA GLY A 13 -0.05 16.36 17.09
C GLY A 13 0.34 15.12 16.29
N TRP A 14 1.64 14.85 16.14
CA TRP A 14 2.16 13.58 15.63
C TRP A 14 1.82 12.42 16.57
N GLN A 15 1.40 11.31 16.00
CA GLN A 15 1.15 10.05 16.68
C GLN A 15 2.21 9.03 16.27
N SER A 16 2.87 8.41 17.25
CA SER A 16 3.82 7.33 16.98
C SER A 16 3.12 5.98 16.95
N TYR A 17 3.41 5.19 15.91
CA TYR A 17 2.92 3.84 15.72
C TYR A 17 4.09 2.87 15.62
N THR A 18 3.83 1.59 15.88
CA THR A 18 4.82 0.52 15.73
C THR A 18 4.22 -0.59 14.89
N HIS A 19 4.77 -0.78 13.69
CA HIS A 19 4.43 -1.86 12.78
C HIS A 19 4.50 -3.22 13.51
N PRO A 20 3.70 -4.23 13.15
CA PRO A 20 3.73 -5.54 13.81
C PRO A 20 5.11 -6.22 13.87
N GLU A 21 6.01 -5.88 12.95
CA GLU A 21 7.40 -6.38 12.91
C GLU A 21 8.40 -5.49 13.67
N GLY A 22 7.93 -4.44 14.36
CA GLY A 22 8.70 -3.65 15.32
C GLY A 22 9.22 -2.30 14.82
N LYS A 23 9.09 -1.99 13.53
CA LYS A 23 9.53 -0.69 12.98
C LYS A 23 8.58 0.43 13.41
N ARG A 24 9.14 1.57 13.84
CA ARG A 24 8.36 2.75 14.24
C ARG A 24 8.12 3.65 13.04
N TYR A 25 6.96 4.27 12.99
CA TYR A 25 6.64 5.37 12.09
C TYR A 25 5.74 6.37 12.81
N TYR A 26 5.49 7.51 12.18
CA TYR A 26 4.70 8.60 12.74
C TYR A 26 3.61 9.03 11.74
N ALA A 27 2.45 9.43 12.26
CA ALA A 27 1.40 10.02 11.45
C ALA A 27 0.77 11.25 12.11
N CYS A 28 0.35 12.24 11.32
CA CYS A 28 -0.29 13.47 11.79
C CYS A 28 -1.46 13.87 10.87
N GLY A 29 -2.47 14.53 11.42
CA GLY A 29 -3.62 15.00 10.64
C GLY A 29 -4.60 13.89 10.22
N VAL A 30 -5.59 14.28 9.43
CA VAL A 30 -6.69 13.40 8.96
C VAL A 30 -7.15 13.69 7.52
N SER A 31 -6.74 14.81 6.90
CA SER A 31 -7.18 15.18 5.54
C SER A 31 -6.24 16.23 4.92
N PRO A 32 -5.20 15.79 4.17
CA PRO A 32 -4.70 14.42 4.15
C PRO A 32 -4.00 14.06 5.47
N ARG A 33 -3.85 12.77 5.73
CA ARG A 33 -2.97 12.30 6.80
C ARG A 33 -1.53 12.34 6.30
N ILE A 34 -0.60 12.87 7.09
CA ILE A 34 0.82 12.88 6.78
C ILE A 34 1.48 11.71 7.50
N ILE A 35 2.32 10.96 6.81
CA ILE A 35 3.05 9.79 7.31
C ILE A 35 4.53 10.00 7.08
N THR A 36 5.34 9.59 8.05
CA THR A 36 6.78 9.52 7.87
C THR A 36 7.39 8.41 8.72
N GLU A 37 8.51 7.89 8.26
CA GLU A 37 9.29 6.90 8.99
C GLU A 37 10.58 7.48 9.60
N VAL A 38 10.92 8.74 9.28
CA VAL A 38 12.10 9.40 9.85
C VAL A 38 11.91 9.69 11.33
N ASP A 39 13.02 9.78 12.06
CA ASP A 39 12.98 9.97 13.50
C ASP A 39 12.62 11.41 13.89
N LEU A 40 11.35 11.62 14.25
CA LEU A 40 10.84 12.91 14.73
C LEU A 40 11.35 13.32 16.12
N LEU A 41 12.19 12.50 16.78
CA LEU A 41 12.87 12.92 18.01
C LEU A 41 14.01 13.90 17.75
N ASP A 42 14.50 13.98 16.50
CA ASP A 42 15.44 15.00 16.06
C ASP A 42 14.67 16.25 15.60
N ASP A 43 14.90 17.38 16.27
CA ASP A 43 14.21 18.65 15.99
C ASP A 43 14.46 19.18 14.56
N ILE A 44 15.65 18.90 13.99
CA ILE A 44 16.01 19.33 12.62
C ILE A 44 15.20 18.49 11.63
N ILE A 45 15.17 17.18 11.82
CA ILE A 45 14.40 16.26 10.98
C ILE A 45 12.90 16.57 11.10
N SER A 46 12.39 16.76 12.32
CA SER A 46 10.99 17.11 12.54
C SER A 46 10.61 18.42 11.84
N ALA A 47 11.47 19.44 11.87
CA ALA A 47 11.22 20.68 11.16
C ALA A 47 11.26 20.50 9.63
N ALA A 48 12.14 19.65 9.11
CA ALA A 48 12.21 19.33 7.69
C ALA A 48 10.94 18.60 7.21
N VAL A 49 10.43 17.64 8.00
CA VAL A 49 9.16 16.94 7.70
C VAL A 49 8.00 17.94 7.63
N ASP A 50 7.86 18.80 8.64
CA ASP A 50 6.79 19.80 8.68
C ASP A 50 6.86 20.75 7.47
N ALA A 51 8.08 21.18 7.08
CA ALA A 51 8.31 22.07 5.95
C ALA A 51 8.00 21.43 4.59
N TRP A 52 8.48 20.20 4.36
CA TRP A 52 8.23 19.48 3.11
C TRP A 52 6.76 19.10 2.95
N ALA A 53 6.12 18.65 4.03
CA ALA A 53 4.70 18.37 3.99
C ALA A 53 3.90 19.64 3.63
N ALA A 54 4.21 20.79 4.25
CA ALA A 54 3.55 22.04 3.91
C ALA A 54 3.75 22.43 2.43
N LEU A 55 4.98 22.31 1.92
CA LEU A 55 5.32 22.64 0.53
C LEU A 55 4.56 21.74 -0.47
N ILE A 56 4.53 20.43 -0.25
CA ILE A 56 3.85 19.48 -1.14
C ILE A 56 2.33 19.70 -1.12
N LEU A 57 1.76 20.01 0.05
CA LEU A 57 0.33 20.31 0.15
C LEU A 57 -0.04 21.62 -0.55
N GLU A 58 0.79 22.65 -0.45
CA GLU A 58 0.62 23.90 -1.20
C GLU A 58 0.73 23.65 -2.71
N TRP A 59 1.70 22.84 -3.15
CA TRP A 59 1.85 22.45 -4.55
C TRP A 59 0.62 21.69 -5.09
N ALA A 60 0.03 20.78 -4.30
CA ALA A 60 -1.21 20.11 -4.69
C ALA A 60 -2.36 21.11 -4.91
N VAL A 61 -2.46 22.15 -4.06
CA VAL A 61 -3.45 23.23 -4.22
C VAL A 61 -3.19 24.04 -5.49
N GLU A 62 -1.94 24.36 -5.81
CA GLU A 62 -1.57 25.07 -7.05
C GLU A 62 -1.93 24.27 -8.32
N LEU A 63 -1.99 22.95 -8.21
CA LEU A 63 -2.43 22.03 -9.28
C LEU A 63 -3.94 21.79 -9.30
N ASP A 64 -4.72 22.52 -8.50
CA ASP A 64 -6.17 22.33 -8.32
C ASP A 64 -6.54 20.89 -7.87
N LEU A 65 -5.66 20.23 -7.10
CA LEU A 65 -5.89 18.89 -6.54
C LEU A 65 -6.40 18.97 -5.10
N GLU A 66 -7.66 18.59 -4.90
CA GLU A 66 -8.25 18.48 -3.56
C GLU A 66 -7.88 17.12 -2.92
N LEU A 67 -6.92 17.14 -1.98
CA LEU A 67 -6.54 15.95 -1.21
C LEU A 67 -7.54 15.70 -0.08
N GLY A 68 -8.49 14.80 -0.35
CA GLY A 68 -9.58 14.44 0.57
C GLY A 68 -9.18 13.51 1.73
N PRO A 69 -10.14 13.06 2.54
CA PRO A 69 -9.90 12.24 3.72
C PRO A 69 -9.46 10.79 3.42
N SER A 70 -9.59 10.33 2.17
CA SER A 70 -9.06 9.04 1.72
C SER A 70 -7.62 9.13 1.21
N VAL A 71 -6.98 10.30 1.36
CA VAL A 71 -5.65 10.57 0.84
C VAL A 71 -4.65 10.70 1.98
N GLU A 72 -3.48 10.09 1.78
CA GLU A 72 -2.34 10.21 2.69
C GLU A 72 -1.12 10.71 1.92
N LEU A 73 -0.26 11.47 2.60
CA LEU A 73 1.00 11.95 2.08
C LEU A 73 2.12 11.30 2.88
N PHE A 74 2.96 10.50 2.24
CA PHE A 74 4.20 10.03 2.82
C PHE A 74 5.32 11.00 2.49
N VAL A 75 6.14 11.36 3.49
CA VAL A 75 7.33 12.21 3.32
C VAL A 75 8.54 11.63 4.02
N GLU A 76 9.70 11.71 3.37
CA GLU A 76 10.99 11.26 3.88
C GLU A 76 12.07 12.28 3.47
N PRO A 77 12.26 13.33 4.28
CA PRO A 77 13.26 14.35 3.99
C PRO A 77 14.68 13.84 4.26
N GLU A 78 15.60 14.14 3.33
CA GLU A 78 17.03 13.92 3.47
C GLU A 78 17.71 15.26 3.77
N VAL A 79 18.00 15.52 5.05
CA VAL A 79 18.52 16.82 5.52
C VAL A 79 19.87 17.18 4.86
N ASP A 80 20.71 16.19 4.58
CA ASP A 80 22.05 16.40 4.02
C ASP A 80 22.03 16.91 2.57
N THR A 81 21.08 16.42 1.77
CA THR A 81 20.93 16.82 0.36
C THR A 81 19.92 17.94 0.20
N GLY A 82 19.06 18.14 1.19
CA GLY A 82 17.92 19.04 1.10
C GLY A 82 16.86 18.55 0.11
N LEU A 83 16.83 17.24 -0.17
CA LEU A 83 15.79 16.59 -0.98
C LEU A 83 14.73 15.96 -0.07
N CYS A 84 13.59 15.60 -0.64
CA CYS A 84 12.56 14.84 0.06
C CYS A 84 11.94 13.83 -0.89
N ASP A 85 12.07 12.56 -0.53
CA ASP A 85 11.27 11.52 -1.16
C ASP A 85 9.85 11.65 -0.62
N TYR A 86 8.87 11.53 -1.52
CA TYR A 86 7.47 11.58 -1.14
C TYR A 86 6.64 10.76 -2.13
N TYR A 87 5.44 10.41 -1.71
CA TYR A 87 4.39 9.94 -2.59
C TYR A 87 3.04 10.16 -1.92
N ILE A 88 1.99 10.21 -2.74
CA ILE A 88 0.61 10.38 -2.29
C ILE A 88 -0.12 9.05 -2.47
N ILE A 89 -0.94 8.70 -1.47
CA ILE A 89 -1.71 7.47 -1.39
C ILE A 89 -3.17 7.83 -1.56
N ASP A 90 -3.87 7.17 -2.47
CA ASP A 90 -5.33 7.25 -2.58
C ASP A 90 -5.96 5.90 -2.21
N HIS A 91 -6.52 5.82 -1.00
CA HIS A 91 -7.22 4.63 -0.51
C HIS A 91 -8.50 4.30 -1.30
N SER A 92 -9.16 5.30 -1.90
CA SER A 92 -10.38 5.09 -2.68
C SER A 92 -10.06 4.35 -3.99
N ASN A 93 -8.94 4.71 -4.62
CA ASN A 93 -8.50 4.11 -5.88
C ASN A 93 -7.46 3.00 -5.73
N ARG A 94 -6.98 2.75 -4.49
CA ARG A 94 -5.92 1.79 -4.16
C ARG A 94 -4.67 2.01 -5.03
N ALA A 95 -4.21 3.26 -5.09
CA ALA A 95 -3.09 3.65 -5.94
C ALA A 95 -2.16 4.63 -5.22
N VAL A 96 -0.90 4.65 -5.65
CA VAL A 96 0.07 5.71 -5.33
C VAL A 96 0.25 6.64 -6.51
N PHE A 97 0.56 7.90 -6.26
CA PHE A 97 0.88 8.88 -7.29
C PHE A 97 1.79 9.99 -6.76
N TRP A 98 2.32 10.80 -7.69
CA TRP A 98 3.19 11.95 -7.43
C TRP A 98 2.58 13.19 -8.07
N LEU A 99 2.94 14.38 -7.58
CA LEU A 99 2.50 15.65 -8.18
C LEU A 99 3.34 16.02 -9.40
N GLU A 100 4.59 15.58 -9.42
CA GLU A 100 5.48 15.73 -10.56
C GLU A 100 5.12 14.80 -11.71
N ASP A 101 5.40 15.27 -12.92
CA ASP A 101 5.38 14.44 -14.12
C ASP A 101 6.64 13.57 -14.12
N SER A 102 6.49 12.31 -13.74
CA SER A 102 7.58 11.33 -13.66
C SER A 102 7.34 10.17 -14.63
N SER A 103 8.41 9.74 -15.29
CA SER A 103 8.40 8.50 -16.06
C SER A 103 8.38 7.27 -15.15
N THR A 104 7.85 6.15 -15.66
CA THR A 104 7.91 4.86 -14.93
C THR A 104 9.34 4.46 -14.60
N SER A 105 10.31 4.79 -15.45
CA SER A 105 11.73 4.50 -15.21
C SER A 105 12.31 5.29 -14.03
N GLU A 106 11.96 6.56 -13.89
CA GLU A 106 12.42 7.40 -12.77
C GLU A 106 11.86 6.89 -11.44
N LEU A 107 10.61 6.40 -11.47
CA LEU A 107 9.93 5.82 -10.32
C LEU A 107 10.30 4.36 -10.05
N GLY A 108 11.18 3.75 -10.86
CA GLY A 108 11.53 2.34 -10.75
C GLY A 108 10.38 1.36 -11.02
N LEU A 109 9.32 1.83 -11.68
CA LEU A 109 8.16 1.03 -12.05
C LEU A 109 8.46 0.16 -13.29
N PRO A 110 7.93 -1.08 -13.34
CA PRO A 110 8.08 -1.93 -14.51
C PRO A 110 7.38 -1.32 -15.75
N PRO A 111 7.88 -1.59 -16.97
CA PRO A 111 7.25 -1.08 -18.18
C PRO A 111 5.85 -1.70 -18.35
N ALA A 112 4.85 -0.84 -18.52
CA ALA A 112 3.46 -1.23 -18.74
C ALA A 112 3.06 -1.04 -20.21
N CYS A 113 2.18 -1.91 -20.71
CA CYS A 113 1.68 -1.84 -22.09
C CYS A 113 0.44 -0.96 -22.26
N SER A 114 -0.19 -0.56 -21.14
CA SER A 114 -1.36 0.31 -21.12
C SER A 114 -1.45 1.05 -19.77
N HIS A 115 -2.31 2.08 -19.68
CA HIS A 115 -2.61 2.73 -18.40
C HIS A 115 -3.25 1.77 -17.39
N GLN A 116 -4.08 0.82 -17.87
CA GLN A 116 -4.73 -0.16 -17.01
C GLN A 116 -3.71 -1.16 -16.45
N HIS A 117 -2.73 -1.55 -17.26
CA HIS A 117 -1.61 -2.37 -16.81
C HIS A 117 -0.73 -1.61 -15.81
N LEU A 118 -0.42 -0.33 -16.06
CA LEU A 118 0.33 0.51 -15.12
C LEU A 118 -0.38 0.63 -13.76
N LYS A 119 -1.71 0.75 -13.76
CA LYS A 119 -2.50 0.81 -12.53
C LYS A 119 -2.24 -0.40 -11.61
N LEU A 120 -1.97 -1.59 -12.15
CA LEU A 120 -1.65 -2.76 -11.34
C LEU A 120 -0.31 -2.63 -10.60
N ALA A 121 0.69 -1.99 -11.20
CA ALA A 121 1.96 -1.70 -10.53
C ALA A 121 1.81 -0.61 -9.45
N LEU A 122 1.00 0.41 -9.72
CA LEU A 122 0.68 1.43 -8.71
C LEU A 122 -0.15 0.86 -7.55
N GLU A 123 -1.04 -0.10 -7.84
CA GLU A 123 -1.81 -0.82 -6.83
C GLU A 123 -0.89 -1.71 -5.96
N GLU A 124 0.12 -2.37 -6.54
CA GLU A 124 1.14 -3.10 -5.76
C GLU A 124 1.83 -2.17 -4.75
N ASN A 125 2.28 -0.99 -5.18
CA ASN A 125 2.92 0.00 -4.30
C ASN A 125 1.94 0.54 -3.23
N TYR A 126 0.68 0.73 -3.57
CA TYR A 126 -0.36 1.08 -2.59
C TYR A 126 -0.47 0.02 -1.49
N TRP A 127 -0.53 -1.25 -1.88
CA TRP A 127 -0.61 -2.34 -0.92
C TRP A 127 0.67 -2.50 -0.11
N LYS A 128 1.83 -2.13 -0.68
CA LYS A 128 3.08 -2.04 0.04
C LYS A 128 3.05 -0.95 1.12
N HIS A 129 2.47 0.21 0.82
CA HIS A 129 2.24 1.25 1.81
C HIS A 129 1.33 0.76 2.95
N VAL A 130 0.19 0.11 2.61
CA VAL A 130 -0.70 -0.48 3.61
C VAL A 130 0.01 -1.54 4.45
N GLU A 131 0.86 -2.38 3.84
CA GLU A 131 1.68 -3.34 4.58
C GLU A 131 2.54 -2.64 5.62
N MET A 132 3.28 -1.60 5.22
CA MET A 132 4.26 -0.92 6.06
C MET A 132 3.65 -0.02 7.15
N PHE A 133 2.54 0.65 6.84
CA PHE A 133 1.95 1.71 7.68
C PHE A 133 0.54 1.36 8.16
N SER A 134 0.26 0.08 8.41
CA SER A 134 -1.11 -0.38 8.68
C SER A 134 -1.73 0.11 10.00
N MET A 135 -0.90 0.43 11.00
CA MET A 135 -1.33 0.51 12.41
C MET A 135 -2.21 1.71 12.76
N HIS A 136 -2.29 2.70 11.86
CA HIS A 136 -3.14 3.86 12.00
C HIS A 136 -4.44 3.75 11.16
N ILE A 137 -4.52 2.75 10.28
CA ILE A 137 -5.66 2.51 9.42
C ILE A 137 -6.80 1.89 10.24
N GLU A 138 -7.98 2.50 10.15
CA GLU A 138 -9.19 2.06 10.87
C GLU A 138 -10.04 1.06 10.08
N ASP A 139 -9.99 1.13 8.75
CA ASP A 139 -10.77 0.27 7.87
C ASP A 139 -10.12 0.07 6.50
N LEU A 140 -10.36 -1.08 5.89
CA LEU A 140 -10.00 -1.41 4.51
C LEU A 140 -11.24 -2.00 3.81
N PRO A 141 -12.19 -1.14 3.36
CA PRO A 141 -13.48 -1.60 2.88
C PRO A 141 -13.35 -2.61 1.73
N GLY A 142 -14.01 -3.77 1.88
CA GLY A 142 -14.05 -4.84 0.89
C GLY A 142 -12.75 -5.65 0.73
N ALA A 143 -11.60 -5.11 1.16
CA ALA A 143 -10.29 -5.69 0.86
C ALA A 143 -10.12 -7.14 1.31
N LEU A 144 -10.56 -7.49 2.53
CA LEU A 144 -10.48 -8.86 3.04
C LEU A 144 -11.37 -9.82 2.25
N GLU A 145 -12.61 -9.41 1.97
CA GLU A 145 -13.60 -10.27 1.31
C GLU A 145 -13.23 -10.51 -0.16
N GLU A 146 -12.77 -9.48 -0.85
CA GLU A 146 -12.22 -9.59 -2.20
C GLU A 146 -10.99 -10.50 -2.24
N LEU A 147 -10.07 -10.36 -1.28
CA LEU A 147 -8.87 -11.19 -1.22
C LEU A 147 -9.22 -12.67 -0.98
N ILE A 148 -10.17 -12.95 -0.08
CA ILE A 148 -10.68 -14.31 0.15
C ILE A 148 -11.26 -14.88 -1.15
N ALA A 149 -12.06 -14.09 -1.90
CA ALA A 149 -12.63 -14.54 -3.17
C ALA A 149 -11.55 -14.85 -4.21
N ILE A 150 -10.51 -14.01 -4.32
CA ILE A 150 -9.37 -14.23 -5.20
C ILE A 150 -8.65 -15.53 -4.85
N TYR A 151 -8.40 -15.78 -3.56
CA TYR A 151 -7.72 -17.01 -3.12
C TYR A 151 -8.58 -18.26 -3.31
N LEU A 152 -9.89 -18.18 -3.08
CA LEU A 152 -10.81 -19.29 -3.35
C LEU A 152 -10.84 -19.63 -4.84
N HIS A 153 -10.90 -18.62 -5.71
CA HIS A 153 -10.80 -18.81 -7.15
C HIS A 153 -9.45 -19.44 -7.54
N GLY A 154 -8.35 -18.87 -7.06
CA GLY A 154 -7.00 -19.40 -7.32
C GLY A 154 -6.84 -20.85 -6.87
N ARG A 155 -7.39 -21.20 -5.72
CA ARG A 155 -7.36 -22.57 -5.20
C ARG A 155 -8.16 -23.55 -6.06
N ALA A 156 -9.30 -23.11 -6.58
CA ALA A 156 -10.11 -23.89 -7.51
C ALA A 156 -9.37 -24.08 -8.84
N ASP A 157 -8.78 -23.00 -9.38
CA ASP A 157 -7.99 -23.05 -10.61
C ASP A 157 -6.84 -24.05 -10.51
N LEU A 158 -6.04 -23.99 -9.43
CA LEU A 158 -4.98 -24.97 -9.15
C LEU A 158 -5.46 -26.42 -9.08
N ALA A 159 -6.71 -26.66 -8.64
CA ALA A 159 -7.28 -28.00 -8.56
C ALA A 159 -7.81 -28.51 -9.91
N THR A 160 -8.17 -27.59 -10.81
CA THR A 160 -8.81 -27.90 -12.09
C THR A 160 -7.92 -27.68 -13.32
N SER A 161 -6.80 -26.99 -13.17
CA SER A 161 -5.88 -26.61 -14.24
C SER A 161 -4.45 -27.01 -13.90
N ALA A 162 -3.86 -27.86 -14.75
CA ALA A 162 -2.45 -28.21 -14.65
C ALA A 162 -1.51 -27.04 -14.99
N SER A 163 -2.05 -25.96 -15.57
CA SER A 163 -1.30 -24.81 -16.02
C SER A 163 -1.74 -23.47 -15.43
N SER A 164 -2.39 -23.52 -14.26
CA SER A 164 -2.79 -22.34 -13.47
C SER A 164 -1.72 -21.25 -13.42
N THR A 165 -2.17 -19.99 -13.51
CA THR A 165 -1.33 -18.80 -13.35
C THR A 165 -1.38 -18.24 -11.93
N PHE A 166 -2.02 -18.95 -10.99
CA PHE A 166 -2.09 -18.51 -9.60
C PHE A 166 -0.71 -18.55 -8.95
N TYR A 167 -0.40 -17.51 -8.16
CA TYR A 167 0.96 -17.23 -7.70
C TYR A 167 1.52 -18.27 -6.72
N PHE A 168 0.66 -18.91 -5.93
CA PHE A 168 1.05 -19.83 -4.86
C PHE A 168 0.75 -21.29 -5.21
N THR A 169 1.42 -22.21 -4.50
CA THR A 169 1.06 -23.64 -4.55
C THR A 169 -0.27 -23.89 -3.82
N PRO A 170 -0.94 -25.04 -4.06
CA PRO A 170 -2.17 -25.40 -3.36
C PRO A 170 -2.02 -25.36 -1.83
N GLU A 171 -0.90 -25.86 -1.30
CA GLU A 171 -0.64 -25.96 0.14
C GLU A 171 -0.48 -24.57 0.78
N VAL A 172 0.27 -23.69 0.13
CA VAL A 172 0.44 -22.30 0.58
C VAL A 172 -0.88 -21.54 0.48
N THR A 173 -1.65 -21.78 -0.58
CA THR A 173 -2.97 -21.18 -0.79
C THR A 173 -3.95 -21.60 0.32
N ASP A 174 -3.96 -22.88 0.71
CA ASP A 174 -4.79 -23.40 1.80
C ASP A 174 -4.42 -22.77 3.15
N VAL A 175 -3.13 -22.58 3.44
CA VAL A 175 -2.66 -21.89 4.66
C VAL A 175 -3.10 -20.42 4.66
N HIS A 176 -2.91 -19.70 3.56
CA HIS A 176 -3.34 -18.30 3.45
C HIS A 176 -4.85 -18.16 3.60
N LEU A 177 -5.64 -19.05 2.98
CA LEU A 177 -7.10 -19.07 3.12
C LEU A 177 -7.54 -19.27 4.56
N ASP A 178 -6.95 -20.23 5.28
CA ASP A 178 -7.26 -20.47 6.69
C ASP A 178 -7.01 -19.21 7.55
N ILE A 179 -5.88 -18.53 7.32
CA ILE A 179 -5.55 -17.28 8.03
C ILE A 179 -6.55 -16.17 7.67
N LEU A 180 -6.83 -15.94 6.39
CA LEU A 180 -7.76 -14.91 5.93
C LEU A 180 -9.18 -15.13 6.46
N MET A 181 -9.65 -16.39 6.48
CA MET A 181 -10.94 -16.74 7.07
C MET A 181 -10.99 -16.43 8.57
N LYS A 182 -9.89 -16.63 9.30
CA LYS A 182 -9.78 -16.25 10.72
C LYS A 182 -9.79 -14.74 10.93
N CYS A 183 -9.21 -13.96 10.00
CA CYS A 183 -9.25 -12.49 10.06
C CYS A 183 -10.68 -11.94 10.11
N ARG A 184 -11.68 -12.63 9.52
CA ARG A 184 -13.11 -12.23 9.62
C ARG A 184 -13.62 -12.17 11.05
N SER A 185 -13.03 -12.94 11.97
CA SER A 185 -13.40 -12.93 13.39
C SER A 185 -12.81 -11.74 14.15
N THR A 186 -11.91 -10.98 13.52
CA THR A 186 -11.24 -9.80 14.09
C THR A 186 -11.32 -8.63 13.12
N PRO A 187 -12.53 -8.14 12.79
CA PRO A 187 -12.67 -7.01 11.89
C PRO A 187 -11.97 -5.78 12.49
N LYS A 188 -11.42 -4.92 11.64
CA LYS A 188 -10.74 -3.67 12.03
C LYS A 188 -9.51 -3.87 12.95
N ASN A 189 -8.76 -4.95 12.70
CA ASN A 189 -7.48 -5.18 13.37
C ASN A 189 -6.33 -4.70 12.48
N SER A 190 -5.72 -3.58 12.84
CA SER A 190 -4.65 -2.95 12.09
C SER A 190 -3.38 -3.81 11.96
N ILE A 191 -3.16 -4.78 12.86
CA ILE A 191 -2.11 -5.80 12.70
C ILE A 191 -2.44 -6.73 11.54
N MET A 192 -3.72 -7.11 11.38
CA MET A 192 -4.13 -7.96 10.26
C MET A 192 -4.10 -7.20 8.93
N PHE A 193 -4.23 -5.87 8.96
CA PHE A 193 -4.12 -5.04 7.76
C PHE A 193 -2.73 -5.09 7.13
N SER A 194 -1.64 -5.27 7.90
CA SER A 194 -0.32 -5.46 7.30
C SER A 194 -0.23 -6.76 6.50
N LEU A 195 -0.79 -7.85 7.03
CA LEU A 195 -0.90 -9.12 6.31
C LEU A 195 -1.78 -9.00 5.06
N ILE A 196 -2.94 -8.35 5.18
CA ILE A 196 -3.85 -8.13 4.05
C ILE A 196 -3.15 -7.33 2.95
N GLY A 197 -2.44 -6.25 3.31
CA GLY A 197 -1.64 -5.47 2.39
C GLY A 197 -0.58 -6.32 1.69
N ARG A 198 0.20 -7.10 2.45
CA ARG A 198 1.21 -8.02 1.89
C ARG A 198 0.62 -8.99 0.86
N LEU A 199 -0.48 -9.66 1.19
CA LEU A 199 -1.09 -10.65 0.29
C LEU A 199 -1.72 -10.01 -0.94
N TRP A 200 -2.30 -8.81 -0.79
CA TRP A 200 -2.78 -8.04 -1.93
C TRP A 200 -1.66 -7.56 -2.85
N GLY A 201 -0.51 -7.15 -2.30
CA GLY A 201 0.69 -6.81 -3.09
C GLY A 201 1.09 -7.95 -4.01
N TYR A 202 1.12 -9.19 -3.49
CA TYR A 202 1.35 -10.37 -4.33
C TYR A 202 0.30 -10.56 -5.43
N MET A 203 -0.97 -10.29 -5.15
CA MET A 203 -2.04 -10.41 -6.15
C MET A 203 -1.97 -9.31 -7.22
N ALA A 204 -1.65 -8.07 -6.84
CA ALA A 204 -1.46 -6.97 -7.78
C ALA A 204 -0.28 -7.24 -8.71
N ASN A 205 0.86 -7.69 -8.15
CA ASN A 205 2.03 -8.10 -8.92
C ASN A 205 1.71 -9.27 -9.86
N ALA A 206 1.03 -10.31 -9.37
CA ALA A 206 0.66 -11.46 -10.21
C ALA A 206 -0.28 -11.06 -11.36
N LYS A 207 -1.20 -10.12 -11.14
CA LYS A 207 -2.04 -9.56 -12.20
C LYS A 207 -1.20 -8.79 -13.23
N PHE A 208 -0.24 -7.99 -12.78
CA PHE A 208 0.69 -7.27 -13.67
C PHE A 208 1.50 -8.26 -14.54
N GLN A 209 2.18 -9.22 -13.92
CA GLN A 209 3.02 -10.21 -14.64
C GLN A 209 2.25 -11.08 -15.64
N ASN A 210 0.94 -11.21 -15.47
CA ASN A 210 0.05 -11.95 -16.36
C ASN A 210 -0.79 -11.04 -17.27
N PHE A 211 -0.46 -9.75 -17.37
CA PHE A 211 -1.14 -8.79 -18.26
C PHE A 211 -2.67 -8.81 -18.07
N TYR A 212 -3.11 -8.83 -16.80
CA TYR A 212 -4.52 -9.02 -16.46
C TYR A 212 -5.39 -7.89 -17.03
N GLY A 213 -6.43 -8.26 -17.79
CA GLY A 213 -7.32 -7.30 -18.43
C GLY A 213 -6.84 -6.77 -19.79
N GLU A 214 -5.64 -7.17 -20.24
CA GLU A 214 -5.10 -6.84 -21.56
C GLU A 214 -5.47 -7.90 -22.60
N ASP A 215 -5.44 -7.53 -23.89
CA ASP A 215 -5.67 -8.44 -25.01
C ASP A 215 -4.69 -9.63 -25.04
N HIS A 216 -3.50 -9.43 -24.47
CA HIS A 216 -2.39 -10.40 -24.43
C HIS A 216 -2.30 -11.11 -23.05
N CYS A 217 -3.38 -11.14 -22.27
CA CYS A 217 -3.39 -11.72 -20.93
C CYS A 217 -2.90 -13.18 -20.90
N ARG A 218 -2.09 -13.51 -19.89
CA ARG A 218 -1.62 -14.88 -19.65
C ARG A 218 -2.66 -15.65 -18.86
N LEU A 219 -3.32 -16.61 -19.51
CA LEU A 219 -4.27 -17.53 -18.87
C LEU A 219 -3.68 -18.92 -18.57
N ASP A 220 -2.46 -19.18 -19.06
CA ASP A 220 -1.73 -20.42 -18.89
C ASP A 220 -0.26 -20.07 -18.63
N HIS A 221 0.33 -20.55 -17.53
CA HIS A 221 1.69 -20.19 -17.12
C HIS A 221 2.78 -20.63 -18.11
N THR A 222 2.47 -21.56 -19.02
CA THR A 222 3.37 -22.00 -20.10
C THR A 222 3.38 -21.05 -21.30
N THR A 223 2.42 -20.13 -21.37
CA THR A 223 2.32 -19.14 -22.46
C THR A 223 3.39 -18.06 -22.31
N ARG A 224 4.23 -17.92 -23.34
CA ARG A 224 5.17 -16.80 -23.44
C ARG A 224 4.43 -15.57 -23.96
N VAL A 225 4.57 -14.47 -23.23
CA VAL A 225 4.03 -13.14 -23.53
C VAL A 225 5.21 -12.19 -23.58
#